data_AF-A0A2K2VU63-F1
#
_entry.id   AF-A0A2K2VU63-F1
#
_cell.length_a   1.000
_cell.length_b   1.000
_cell.length_c   1.000
_cell.angle_alpha   90.00
_cell.angle_beta   90.00
_cell.angle_gamma   90.00
#
_symmetry.space_group_name_H-M   'P 1'
#
loop_
_entity.id
_entity.type
_entity.pdbx_description
1 polymer ?
#
loop_
_entity_poly.entity_id
_entity_poly.type
_entity_poly.pdbx_seq_one_letter_code
_entity_poly.pdbx_strand_id
1 'polypeptide(L)'
;MDYFQMTAPCGLDCFNCTLFLAHEDPEAMNQAEQWSEEFNIPIEIMLCRGCRNHNGQIPVHKHLFGESHRCAAYECSQNKGVSFCGDCDEFPCDNLHPYADRAGELPHNIKVFNLCLINKMGLEKWAESKASEVREIYFNKPWTLT
;
A
#
# COMPACT_ATOMS: atom_id res chain seq x y z
N MET A 1 -10.07 -2.39 -14.51
CA MET A 1 -9.13 -1.80 -13.54
C MET A 1 -7.73 -1.98 -14.07
N ASP A 2 -6.88 -0.97 -13.97
CA ASP A 2 -5.46 -1.10 -14.30
C ASP A 2 -4.71 -1.50 -13.02
N TYR A 3 -4.54 -2.80 -12.80
CA TYR A 3 -3.89 -3.32 -11.60
C TYR A 3 -2.43 -2.89 -11.50
N PHE A 4 -1.75 -2.63 -12.63
CA PHE A 4 -0.38 -2.13 -12.60
C PHE A 4 -0.35 -0.72 -12.01
N GLN A 5 -1.22 0.15 -12.50
CA GLN A 5 -1.30 1.52 -12.00
C GLN A 5 -1.78 1.58 -10.54
N MET A 6 -2.64 0.65 -10.14
CA MET A 6 -3.21 0.56 -8.80
C MET A 6 -2.36 -0.27 -7.81
N THR A 7 -1.19 -0.76 -8.21
CA THR A 7 -0.27 -1.49 -7.34
C THR A 7 1.04 -0.72 -7.19
N ALA A 8 1.40 -0.38 -5.94
CA ALA A 8 2.66 0.29 -5.66
C ALA A 8 3.85 -0.61 -6.00
N PRO A 9 5.02 -0.06 -6.37
CA PRO A 9 6.22 -0.87 -6.63
C PRO A 9 6.59 -1.82 -5.47
N CYS A 10 6.28 -1.43 -4.22
CA CYS A 10 6.51 -2.26 -3.04
C CYS A 10 5.44 -3.34 -2.77
N GLY A 11 4.46 -3.54 -3.66
CA GLY A 11 3.44 -4.59 -3.54
C GLY A 11 2.20 -4.23 -2.72
N LEU A 12 1.96 -2.95 -2.44
CA LEU A 12 0.70 -2.49 -1.84
C LEU A 12 -0.39 -2.31 -2.90
N ASP A 13 -1.58 -2.80 -2.60
CA ASP A 13 -2.79 -2.86 -3.42
C ASP A 13 -3.74 -1.68 -3.14
N CYS A 14 -3.70 -0.64 -3.96
CA CYS A 14 -4.55 0.54 -3.76
C CYS A 14 -6.04 0.21 -3.94
N PHE A 15 -6.36 -0.79 -4.75
CA PHE A 15 -7.73 -1.25 -5.00
C PHE A 15 -8.40 -1.94 -3.79
N ASN A 16 -7.67 -2.18 -2.70
CA ASN A 16 -8.22 -2.62 -1.41
C ASN A 16 -8.00 -1.58 -0.30
N CYS A 17 -7.57 -0.36 -0.64
CA CYS A 17 -7.24 0.69 0.33
C CYS A 17 -8.42 1.65 0.50
N THR A 18 -8.92 1.78 1.72
CA THR A 18 -10.02 2.71 2.08
C THR A 18 -9.79 4.13 1.58
N LEU A 19 -8.60 4.70 1.82
CA LEU A 19 -8.28 6.08 1.42
C LEU A 19 -8.22 6.30 -0.10
N PHE A 20 -7.95 5.23 -0.87
CA PHE A 20 -7.99 5.30 -2.33
C PHE A 20 -9.42 5.14 -2.84
N LEU A 21 -10.16 4.18 -2.29
CA LEU A 21 -11.53 3.86 -2.69
C LEU A 21 -12.54 4.94 -2.29
N ALA A 22 -12.24 5.77 -1.28
CA ALA A 22 -13.11 6.85 -0.82
C ALA A 22 -13.57 7.83 -1.92
N HIS A 23 -12.86 7.92 -3.05
CA HIS A 23 -13.30 8.70 -4.20
C HIS A 23 -14.59 8.18 -4.86
N GLU A 24 -14.87 6.89 -4.76
CA GLU A 24 -15.92 6.20 -5.53
C GLU A 24 -16.83 5.34 -4.65
N ASP A 25 -16.39 4.97 -3.45
CA ASP A 25 -17.11 4.12 -2.50
C ASP A 25 -17.59 4.95 -1.29
N PRO A 26 -18.91 5.11 -1.10
CA PRO A 26 -19.48 5.85 0.03
C PRO A 26 -19.14 5.28 1.42
N GLU A 27 -18.98 3.96 1.54
CA GLU A 27 -18.59 3.32 2.81
C GLU A 27 -17.13 3.64 3.14
N ALA A 28 -16.27 3.56 2.13
CA ALA A 28 -14.87 3.96 2.27
C ALA A 28 -14.73 5.47 2.57
N MET A 29 -15.57 6.33 1.97
CA MET A 29 -15.61 7.76 2.27
C MET A 29 -16.00 8.02 3.72
N ASN A 30 -17.06 7.39 4.21
CA ASN A 30 -17.50 7.54 5.60
C ASN A 30 -16.38 7.13 6.57
N GLN A 31 -15.68 6.03 6.32
CA GLN A 31 -14.55 5.63 7.14
C GLN A 31 -13.39 6.63 7.09
N ALA A 32 -13.12 7.23 5.92
CA ALA A 32 -12.11 8.28 5.78
C ALA A 32 -12.50 9.57 6.54
N GLU A 33 -13.77 9.97 6.54
CA GLU A 33 -14.27 11.11 7.33
C GLU A 33 -14.12 10.87 8.84
N GLN A 34 -14.42 9.66 9.32
CA GLN A 34 -14.19 9.29 10.72
C GLN A 34 -12.72 9.40 11.10
N TRP A 35 -11.81 8.89 10.27
CA TRP A 35 -10.37 9.02 10.52
C TRP A 35 -9.90 10.47 10.40
N SER A 36 -10.48 11.27 9.51
CA SER A 36 -10.20 12.70 9.37
C SER A 36 -10.47 13.44 10.68
N GLU A 37 -11.61 13.18 11.31
CA GLU A 37 -11.95 13.73 12.62
C GLU A 37 -11.02 13.20 13.73
N GLU A 38 -10.81 11.89 13.79
CA GLU A 38 -9.99 11.23 14.82
C GLU A 38 -8.55 11.75 14.83
N PHE A 39 -7.93 11.87 13.66
CA PHE A 39 -6.54 12.31 13.52
C PHE A 39 -6.39 13.81 13.33
N ASN A 40 -7.51 14.55 13.25
CA ASN A 40 -7.53 15.99 12.95
C ASN A 40 -6.73 16.34 11.68
N ILE A 41 -6.93 15.55 10.62
CA ILE A 41 -6.31 15.76 9.30
C ILE A 41 -7.44 16.09 8.31
N PRO A 42 -7.35 17.18 7.54
CA PRO A 42 -8.37 17.54 6.57
C PRO A 42 -8.69 16.39 5.58
N ILE A 43 -9.97 16.16 5.31
CA ILE A 43 -10.43 15.06 4.45
C ILE A 43 -9.79 15.10 3.05
N GLU A 44 -9.58 16.27 2.48
CA GLU A 44 -8.92 16.44 1.18
C GLU A 44 -7.46 15.94 1.16
N ILE A 45 -6.81 15.90 2.31
CA ILE A 45 -5.45 15.34 2.49
C ILE A 45 -5.52 13.82 2.66
N MET A 46 -6.60 13.29 3.23
CA MET A 46 -6.80 11.85 3.36
C MET A 46 -7.06 11.16 2.02
N LEU A 47 -7.73 11.83 1.09
CA LEU A 47 -8.08 11.27 -0.22
C LEU A 47 -6.84 10.98 -1.07
N CYS A 48 -6.61 9.69 -1.36
CA CYS A 48 -5.41 9.20 -2.02
C CYS A 48 -5.69 8.76 -3.45
N ARG A 49 -4.74 8.99 -4.36
CA ARG A 49 -4.81 8.53 -5.76
C ARG A 49 -3.83 7.40 -6.05
N GLY A 50 -3.21 6.82 -5.02
CA GLY A 50 -2.27 5.71 -5.16
C GLY A 50 -0.83 6.17 -5.40
N CYS A 51 0.10 5.27 -5.10
CA CYS A 51 1.53 5.58 -5.02
C CYS A 51 2.12 6.05 -6.35
N ARG A 52 1.73 5.43 -7.47
CA ARG A 52 2.22 5.79 -8.81
C ARG A 52 1.71 7.16 -9.26
N ASN A 53 0.43 7.48 -9.03
CA ASN A 53 -0.14 8.79 -9.38
C ASN A 53 0.40 9.94 -8.53
N HIS A 54 0.92 9.62 -7.34
CA HIS A 54 1.54 10.58 -6.43
C HIS A 54 3.07 10.61 -6.49
N ASN A 55 3.70 9.87 -7.42
CA ASN A 55 5.16 9.74 -7.49
C ASN A 55 5.80 9.37 -6.13
N GLY A 56 5.18 8.46 -5.38
CA GLY A 56 5.62 8.03 -4.05
C GLY A 56 5.36 9.04 -2.91
N GLN A 57 4.81 10.22 -3.20
CA GLN A 57 4.59 11.29 -2.24
C GLN A 57 3.11 11.38 -1.81
N ILE A 58 2.69 10.42 -0.98
CA ILE A 58 1.30 10.34 -0.49
C ILE A 58 0.93 11.60 0.33
N PRO A 59 -0.23 12.24 0.09
CA PRO A 59 -0.61 13.49 0.75
C PRO A 59 -0.57 13.44 2.28
N VAL A 60 -1.14 12.40 2.90
CA VAL A 60 -1.10 12.21 4.35
C VAL A 60 0.35 12.16 4.89
N HIS A 61 1.26 11.49 4.19
CA HIS A 61 2.66 11.44 4.63
C HIS A 61 3.34 12.80 4.54
N LYS A 62 3.08 13.57 3.48
CA LYS A 62 3.60 14.93 3.36
C LYS A 62 3.06 15.85 4.44
N HIS A 63 1.79 15.69 4.79
CA HIS A 63 1.16 16.46 5.87
C HIS A 63 1.79 16.14 7.24
N LEU A 64 2.02 14.86 7.54
CA LEU A 64 2.54 14.43 8.84
C LEU A 64 4.05 14.60 8.99
N PHE A 65 4.81 14.39 7.92
CA PHE A 65 6.28 14.36 7.96
C PHE A 65 6.95 15.52 7.21
N GLY A 66 6.15 16.42 6.65
CA GLY A 66 6.60 17.60 5.90
C GLY A 66 6.72 17.39 4.39
N GLU A 67 6.76 18.51 3.66
CA GLU A 67 6.79 18.56 2.19
C GLU A 67 8.02 17.87 1.56
N SER A 68 9.11 17.77 2.32
CA SER A 68 10.34 17.09 1.92
C SER A 68 10.29 15.57 2.11
N HIS A 69 9.23 15.01 2.69
CA HIS A 69 9.12 13.57 2.89
C HIS A 69 9.15 12.82 1.56
N ARG A 70 9.92 11.72 1.51
CA ARG A 70 10.06 10.84 0.35
C ARG A 70 9.96 9.38 0.78
N CYS A 71 9.32 8.56 -0.06
CA CYS A 71 9.23 7.12 0.15
C CYS A 71 10.47 6.43 -0.42
N ALA A 72 11.37 5.97 0.45
CA ALA A 72 12.64 5.34 0.05
C ALA A 72 12.45 4.15 -0.91
N ALA A 73 11.46 3.29 -0.67
CA ALA A 73 11.15 2.16 -1.54
C ALA A 73 10.71 2.59 -2.95
N TYR A 74 9.94 3.69 -3.05
CA TYR A 74 9.48 4.19 -4.35
C TYR A 74 10.61 4.85 -5.12
N GLU A 75 11.39 5.73 -4.48
CA GLU A 75 12.54 6.36 -5.15
C GLU A 75 13.57 5.34 -5.61
N CYS A 76 13.86 4.33 -4.78
CA CYS A 76 14.73 3.24 -5.16
C CYS A 76 14.21 2.48 -6.40
N SER A 77 12.90 2.20 -6.46
CA SER A 77 12.34 1.51 -7.63
C SER A 77 12.46 2.34 -8.91
N GLN A 78 12.25 3.66 -8.82
CA GLN A 78 12.42 4.57 -9.96
C GLN A 78 13.89 4.63 -10.40
N ASN A 79 14.82 4.79 -9.45
CA ASN A 79 16.26 4.86 -9.75
C ASN A 79 16.79 3.58 -10.39
N LYS A 80 16.28 2.42 -10.00
CA LYS A 80 16.65 1.12 -10.58
C LYS A 80 15.85 0.74 -11.83
N GLY A 81 14.82 1.50 -12.19
CA GLY A 81 13.96 1.21 -13.34
C GLY A 81 13.15 -0.08 -13.20
N VAL A 82 12.84 -0.51 -11.97
CA VAL A 82 12.05 -1.73 -11.73
C VAL A 82 10.57 -1.39 -11.57
N SER A 83 9.72 -2.19 -12.20
CA SER A 83 8.26 -2.08 -12.13
C SER A 83 7.74 -2.45 -10.75
N PHE A 84 8.21 -3.58 -10.21
CA PHE A 84 7.97 -4.03 -8.86
C PHE A 84 9.29 -4.32 -8.17
N CYS A 85 9.37 -4.08 -6.86
CA CYS A 85 10.58 -4.40 -6.10
C CYS A 85 10.90 -5.90 -6.13
N GLY A 86 9.90 -6.76 -6.37
CA GLY A 86 10.07 -8.21 -6.54
C GLY A 86 10.91 -8.60 -7.77
N ASP A 87 11.03 -7.71 -8.76
CA ASP A 87 11.84 -7.93 -9.97
C ASP A 87 13.31 -7.55 -9.77
N CYS A 88 13.68 -6.99 -8.60
CA CYS A 88 15.03 -6.52 -8.32
C CYS A 88 15.93 -7.67 -7.87
N ASP A 89 17.17 -7.71 -8.35
CA ASP A 89 18.17 -8.71 -7.94
C ASP A 89 18.53 -8.66 -6.44
N GLU A 90 18.25 -7.54 -5.78
CA GLU A 90 18.43 -7.37 -4.33
C GLU A 90 17.18 -7.72 -3.52
N PHE A 91 16.11 -8.19 -4.14
CA PHE A 91 14.88 -8.53 -3.43
C PHE A 91 15.04 -9.83 -2.61
N PRO A 92 14.63 -9.86 -1.33
CA PRO A 92 14.12 -8.76 -0.51
C PRO A 92 15.24 -7.86 0.06
N CYS A 93 14.95 -6.57 0.28
CA CYS A 93 15.92 -5.60 0.79
C CYS A 93 15.38 -4.72 1.94
N ASP A 94 16.28 -3.93 2.55
CA ASP A 94 15.99 -3.10 3.74
C ASP A 94 14.87 -2.06 3.53
N ASN A 95 14.62 -1.62 2.30
CA ASN A 95 13.50 -0.72 1.98
C ASN A 95 12.12 -1.37 2.19
N LEU A 96 12.07 -2.70 2.29
CA LEU A 96 10.85 -3.49 2.48
C LEU A 96 10.79 -4.15 3.85
N HIS A 97 11.67 -3.77 4.77
CA HIS A 97 11.72 -4.32 6.12
C HIS A 97 10.35 -4.18 6.83
N PRO A 98 9.84 -5.25 7.48
CA PRO A 98 8.60 -5.16 8.24
C PRO A 98 8.83 -4.43 9.57
N TYR A 99 7.77 -3.80 10.09
CA TYR A 99 7.80 -3.13 11.37
C TYR A 99 6.69 -3.69 12.27
N ALA A 100 7.05 -3.99 13.52
CA ALA A 100 6.06 -4.35 14.55
C ALA A 100 5.27 -3.12 15.01
N ASP A 101 5.91 -1.95 15.00
CA ASP A 101 5.22 -0.69 15.26
C ASP A 101 4.12 -0.45 14.21
N ARG A 102 2.92 -0.17 14.69
CA ARG A 102 1.71 0.07 13.89
C ARG A 102 1.33 -1.07 12.94
N ALA A 103 1.77 -2.30 13.24
CA ALA A 103 1.53 -3.47 12.40
C ALA A 103 0.05 -3.85 12.28
N GLY A 104 -0.78 -3.47 13.26
CA GLY A 104 -2.22 -3.73 13.25
C GLY A 104 -3.01 -2.72 12.41
N GLU A 105 -2.42 -1.58 12.07
CA GLU A 105 -3.08 -0.46 11.39
C GLU A 105 -2.55 -0.26 9.96
N LEU A 106 -1.25 -0.49 9.74
CA LEU A 106 -0.58 -0.20 8.47
C LEU A 106 -0.32 -1.48 7.65
N PRO A 107 -0.58 -1.47 6.33
CA PRO A 107 -0.40 -2.67 5.48
C PRO A 107 1.06 -2.93 5.10
N HIS A 108 2.04 -2.34 5.78
CA HIS A 108 3.42 -2.41 5.34
C HIS A 108 4.03 -3.81 5.43
N ASN A 109 3.55 -4.66 6.34
CA ASN A 109 4.09 -6.01 6.51
C ASN A 109 3.61 -7.01 5.44
N ILE A 110 2.56 -6.70 4.67
CA ILE A 110 2.11 -7.57 3.56
C ILE A 110 2.87 -7.34 2.26
N LYS A 111 3.68 -6.27 2.16
CA LYS A 111 4.45 -5.88 0.96
C LYS A 111 5.24 -7.03 0.34
N VAL A 112 6.14 -7.64 1.12
CA VAL A 112 7.04 -8.70 0.65
C VAL A 112 6.25 -9.94 0.25
N PHE A 113 5.22 -10.30 1.03
CA PHE A 113 4.38 -11.44 0.71
C PHE A 113 3.62 -11.24 -0.61
N ASN A 114 3.04 -10.05 -0.82
CA ASN A 114 2.39 -9.69 -2.08
C ASN A 114 3.36 -9.74 -3.26
N LEU A 115 4.57 -9.20 -3.13
CA LEU A 115 5.59 -9.26 -4.19
C LEU A 115 5.97 -10.71 -4.55
N CYS A 116 6.13 -11.59 -3.55
CA CYS A 116 6.36 -13.02 -3.79
C CYS A 116 5.21 -13.67 -4.56
N LEU A 117 3.95 -13.32 -4.25
CA LEU A 117 2.78 -13.82 -4.96
C LEU A 117 2.73 -13.28 -6.39
N ILE A 118 2.96 -11.99 -6.60
CA ILE A 118 3.02 -11.36 -7.93
C ILE A 118 4.06 -12.08 -8.80
N ASN A 119 5.28 -12.30 -8.29
CA ASN A 119 6.31 -13.04 -9.03
C ASN A 119 5.89 -14.49 -9.33
N LYS A 120 5.19 -15.14 -8.40
CA LYS A 120 4.78 -16.54 -8.54
C LYS A 120 3.65 -16.75 -9.56
N MET A 121 2.70 -15.82 -9.63
CA MET A 121 1.43 -16.05 -10.35
C MET A 121 1.03 -14.96 -11.34
N GLY A 122 1.81 -13.87 -11.43
CA GLY A 122 1.47 -12.68 -12.20
C GLY A 122 0.60 -11.71 -11.41
N LEU A 123 0.68 -10.44 -11.80
CA LEU A 123 0.00 -9.32 -11.14
C LEU A 123 -1.52 -9.48 -11.17
N GLU A 124 -2.09 -9.79 -12.33
CA GLU A 124 -3.53 -9.83 -12.57
C GLU A 124 -4.16 -10.93 -11.74
N LYS A 125 -3.59 -12.13 -11.80
CA LYS A 125 -4.07 -13.27 -11.01
C LYS A 125 -3.93 -13.01 -9.51
N TRP A 126 -2.84 -12.41 -9.05
CA TRP A 126 -2.71 -12.03 -7.65
C TRP A 126 -3.77 -11.00 -7.23
N ALA A 127 -3.99 -9.96 -8.03
CA ALA A 127 -4.95 -8.90 -7.72
C ALA A 127 -6.39 -9.43 -7.63
N GLU A 128 -6.78 -10.29 -8.56
CA GLU A 128 -8.13 -10.85 -8.63
C GLU A 128 -8.42 -11.93 -7.59
N SER A 129 -7.40 -12.67 -7.13
CA SER A 129 -7.61 -13.88 -6.32
C SER A 129 -6.97 -13.90 -4.94
N LYS A 130 -5.89 -13.13 -4.69
CA LYS A 130 -5.12 -13.23 -3.43
C LYS A 130 -4.98 -11.91 -2.69
N ALA A 131 -4.94 -10.76 -3.35
CA ALA A 131 -4.63 -9.48 -2.70
C ALA A 131 -5.58 -9.16 -1.51
N SER A 132 -6.90 -9.24 -1.73
CA SER A 132 -7.90 -9.01 -0.69
C SER A 132 -7.86 -10.07 0.41
N GLU A 133 -7.65 -11.35 0.06
CA GLU A 133 -7.52 -12.45 1.02
C GLU A 133 -6.30 -12.28 1.92
N VAL A 134 -5.15 -11.84 1.38
CA VAL A 134 -3.94 -11.56 2.16
C VAL A 134 -4.22 -10.46 3.18
N ARG A 135 -4.89 -9.39 2.77
CA ARG A 135 -5.26 -8.27 3.66
C ARG A 135 -6.22 -8.73 4.76
N GLU A 136 -7.26 -9.48 4.40
CA GLU A 136 -8.25 -10.03 5.34
C GLU A 136 -7.58 -10.96 6.37
N ILE A 137 -6.71 -11.86 5.92
CA ILE A 137 -5.99 -12.76 6.83
C ILE A 137 -5.09 -11.97 7.78
N TYR A 138 -4.33 -11.02 7.25
CA TYR A 138 -3.36 -10.25 8.03
C TYR A 138 -4.02 -9.41 9.13
N PHE A 139 -5.14 -8.74 8.85
CA PHE A 139 -5.78 -7.84 9.81
C PHE A 139 -6.86 -8.48 10.67
N ASN A 140 -7.55 -9.52 10.19
CA ASN A 140 -8.79 -9.98 10.81
C ASN A 140 -8.79 -11.44 11.28
N LYS A 141 -7.76 -12.23 10.98
CA LYS A 141 -7.68 -13.64 11.42
C LYS A 141 -6.76 -13.82 12.62
N PRO A 142 -7.11 -14.73 13.56
CA PRO A 142 -6.19 -15.08 14.63
C PRO A 142 -4.94 -15.74 14.04
N TRP A 143 -3.78 -15.43 14.63
CA TRP A 143 -2.54 -16.11 14.28
C TRP A 143 -2.65 -17.60 14.56
N THR A 144 -2.20 -18.42 13.61
CA THR A 144 -2.16 -19.88 13.71
C THR A 144 -0.98 -20.43 12.91
N LEU A 145 -0.41 -21.54 13.39
CA LEU A 145 0.54 -22.39 12.65
C LEU A 145 -0.11 -23.69 12.15
N THR A 146 -1.39 -23.88 12.45
CA THR A 146 -2.18 -25.10 12.22
C THR A 146 -3.38 -24.82 11.35
#